data_AF-A0A661C973-F1
#
_entry.id   AF-A0A661C973-F1
#
_cell.length_a   1.000
_cell.length_b   1.000
_cell.length_c   1.000
_cell.angle_alpha   90.00
_cell.angle_beta   90.00
_cell.angle_gamma   90.00
#
_symmetry.space_group_name_H-M   'P 1'
#
loop_
_entity.id
_entity.type
_entity.pdbx_description
1 polymer ?
#
loop_
_entity_poly.entity_id
_entity_poly.type
_entity_poly.pdbx_seq_one_letter_code
_entity_poly.pdbx_strand_id
1 'polypeptide(L)'
;MVTKITKDIVGFEVAQEISEEEKLKAAEEEALSNVVQMHERVERPEMLLGSTYKISTPLSDHALYVTVNDIVLNPGTEHELRRPFEMFINSKNMDHFQWIVALTRIISAVFRKGGDVNFLVEELRSVFDPS
;
A
#
# COMPACT_ATOMS: atom_id res chain seq x y z
N MET A 1 49.11 -20.12 5.51
CA MET A 1 49.38 -20.07 6.97
C MET A 1 48.53 -21.14 7.63
N VAL A 2 49.09 -21.96 8.52
CA VAL A 2 48.38 -23.05 9.20
C VAL A 2 47.86 -22.52 10.54
N THR A 3 46.55 -22.54 10.75
CA THR A 3 45.93 -22.13 12.02
C THR A 3 45.97 -23.31 12.98
N LYS A 4 46.83 -23.25 14.00
CA LYS A 4 46.85 -24.25 15.08
C LYS A 4 45.69 -23.98 16.04
N ILE A 5 44.77 -24.95 16.14
CA ILE A 5 43.69 -24.94 17.12
C ILE A 5 44.26 -25.48 18.44
N THR A 6 44.22 -24.66 19.49
CA THR A 6 44.81 -24.96 20.82
C THR A 6 43.77 -25.32 21.88
N LYS A 7 42.48 -25.29 21.54
CA LYS A 7 41.38 -25.60 22.45
C LYS A 7 40.60 -26.81 21.95
N ASP A 8 40.18 -27.66 22.88
CA ASP A 8 39.38 -28.83 22.58
C ASP A 8 37.97 -28.41 22.10
N ILE A 9 37.56 -28.92 20.94
CA ILE A 9 36.23 -28.66 20.37
C ILE A 9 35.23 -29.55 21.10
N VAL A 10 34.59 -29.01 22.13
CA VAL A 10 33.62 -29.71 22.98
C VAL A 10 32.17 -29.59 22.51
N GLY A 11 31.89 -28.75 21.51
CA GLY A 11 30.58 -28.64 20.87
C GLY A 11 30.75 -28.72 19.36
N PHE A 12 30.47 -29.88 18.79
CA PHE A 12 30.33 -30.03 17.35
C PHE A 12 28.92 -30.55 17.08
N GLU A 13 28.23 -29.94 16.13
CA GLU A 13 26.95 -30.41 15.65
C GLU A 13 27.16 -30.84 14.19
N VAL A 14 26.80 -32.08 13.89
CA VAL A 14 26.89 -32.61 12.53
C VAL A 14 25.76 -31.96 11.74
N ALA A 15 26.11 -31.16 10.73
CA ALA A 15 25.12 -30.57 9.84
C ALA A 15 24.27 -31.70 9.23
N GLN A 16 23.02 -31.83 9.69
CA GLN A 16 22.07 -32.74 9.09
C GLN A 16 21.60 -32.14 7.77
N GLU A 17 21.53 -32.97 6.72
CA GLU A 17 20.89 -32.57 5.48
C GLU A 17 19.41 -32.31 5.77
N ILE A 18 19.06 -31.03 5.84
CA ILE A 18 17.67 -30.58 5.94
C ILE A 18 16.95 -31.15 4.72
N SER A 19 15.89 -31.93 4.96
CA SER A 19 15.15 -32.60 3.89
C SER A 19 14.58 -31.57 2.91
N GLU A 20 14.45 -31.93 1.62
CA GLU A 20 13.86 -31.01 0.63
C GLU A 20 12.44 -30.57 1.02
N GLU A 21 11.70 -31.42 1.75
CA GLU A 21 10.37 -31.11 2.28
C GLU A 21 10.40 -30.07 3.42
N GLU A 22 11.41 -30.11 4.29
CA GLU A 22 11.61 -29.09 5.33
C GLU A 22 12.08 -27.76 4.74
N LYS A 23 12.89 -27.79 3.67
CA LYS A 23 13.25 -26.58 2.92
C LYS A 23 12.06 -25.96 2.19
N LEU A 24 11.19 -26.77 1.58
CA LEU A 24 9.98 -26.28 0.93
C LEU A 24 9.01 -25.66 1.94
N LYS A 25 8.80 -26.30 3.09
CA LYS A 25 7.92 -25.77 4.15
C LYS A 25 8.46 -24.48 4.76
N ALA A 26 9.76 -24.42 5.03
CA ALA A 26 10.39 -23.18 5.52
C ALA A 26 10.28 -22.05 4.47
N ALA A 27 10.42 -22.37 3.17
CA ALA A 27 10.26 -21.40 2.10
C ALA A 27 8.79 -20.94 1.91
N GLU A 28 7.81 -21.84 2.08
CA GLU A 28 6.37 -21.49 2.07
C GLU A 28 6.00 -20.63 3.30
N GLU A 29 6.50 -20.97 4.48
CA GLU A 29 6.27 -20.17 5.71
C GLU A 29 6.93 -18.79 5.62
N GLU A 30 8.13 -18.68 5.05
CA GLU A 30 8.77 -17.39 4.74
C GLU A 30 7.98 -16.60 3.67
N ALA A 31 7.42 -17.27 2.66
CA ALA A 31 6.60 -16.62 1.63
C ALA A 31 5.29 -16.06 2.19
N LEU A 32 4.61 -16.81 3.07
CA LEU A 32 3.40 -16.37 3.78
C LEU A 32 3.71 -15.24 4.79
N SER A 33 4.87 -15.30 5.44
CA SER A 33 5.37 -14.24 6.33
C SER A 33 5.65 -12.92 5.60
N ASN A 34 6.02 -12.98 4.33
CA ASN A 34 6.38 -11.80 3.53
C ASN A 34 5.21 -11.11 2.82
N VAL A 35 3.97 -11.54 3.07
CA VAL A 35 2.78 -10.89 2.51
C VAL A 35 2.62 -9.49 3.12
N VAL A 36 2.95 -8.47 2.33
CA VAL A 36 2.83 -7.07 2.74
C VAL A 36 1.36 -6.65 2.66
N GLN A 37 0.86 -6.10 3.77
CA GLN A 37 -0.45 -5.47 3.84
C GLN A 37 -0.33 -3.94 3.89
N MET A 38 -1.42 -3.25 3.52
CA MET A 38 -1.47 -1.80 3.58
C MET A 38 -1.51 -1.33 5.04
N HIS A 39 -0.49 -0.57 5.47
CA HIS A 39 -0.41 0.05 6.79
C HIS A 39 0.46 1.32 6.77
N GLU A 40 0.41 2.14 7.82
CA GLU A 40 1.12 3.45 7.89
C GLU A 40 2.64 3.40 7.61
N ARG A 41 3.28 2.25 7.85
CA ARG A 41 4.73 2.06 7.62
C ARG A 41 5.09 1.60 6.19
N VAL A 42 4.11 1.40 5.31
CA VAL A 42 4.37 1.06 3.91
C VAL A 42 4.97 2.30 3.24
N GLU A 43 6.20 2.17 2.76
CA GLU A 43 6.87 3.27 2.07
C GLU A 43 6.22 3.54 0.72
N ARG A 44 6.23 4.81 0.31
CA ARG A 44 5.72 5.23 -1.00
C ARG A 44 6.64 4.67 -2.08
N PRO A 45 6.15 3.82 -3.00
CA PRO A 45 6.96 3.31 -4.09
C PRO A 45 7.33 4.42 -5.08
N GLU A 46 8.35 4.18 -5.90
CA GLU A 46 8.78 5.13 -6.93
C GLU A 46 7.69 5.37 -7.99
N MET A 47 6.93 4.32 -8.33
CA MET A 47 5.85 4.37 -9.32
C MET A 47 4.52 3.97 -8.69
N LEU A 48 3.46 4.70 -9.06
CA LEU A 48 2.07 4.40 -8.70
C LEU A 48 1.22 4.36 -9.97
N LEU A 49 0.21 3.49 -9.98
CA LEU A 49 -0.72 3.40 -11.10
C LEU A 49 -1.86 4.41 -10.90
N GLY A 50 -1.88 5.45 -11.72
CA GLY A 50 -2.85 6.53 -11.63
C GLY A 50 -3.99 6.44 -12.64
N SER A 51 -5.22 6.66 -12.19
CA SER A 51 -6.39 6.86 -13.05
C SER A 51 -6.93 8.28 -12.84
N THR A 52 -7.09 9.05 -13.92
CA THR A 52 -7.60 10.43 -13.84
C THR A 52 -8.99 10.54 -14.46
N TYR A 53 -9.93 11.07 -13.68
CA TYR A 53 -11.32 11.25 -14.05
C TYR A 53 -11.64 12.74 -14.15
N LYS A 54 -12.25 13.14 -15.27
CA LYS A 54 -12.80 14.48 -15.44
C LYS A 54 -14.26 14.48 -15.01
N ILE A 55 -14.59 15.27 -14.00
CA ILE A 55 -15.94 15.44 -13.50
C ILE A 55 -16.40 16.85 -13.88
N SER A 56 -17.42 16.92 -14.72
CA SER A 56 -18.10 18.17 -15.09
C SER A 56 -19.52 18.12 -14.57
N THR A 57 -19.96 19.14 -13.84
CA THR A 57 -21.35 19.29 -13.40
C THR A 57 -21.96 20.51 -14.09
N PRO A 58 -23.29 20.54 -14.33
CA PRO A 58 -23.95 21.71 -14.93
C PRO A 58 -23.92 22.96 -14.04
N LEU A 59 -23.63 22.78 -12.75
CA LEU A 59 -23.66 23.81 -11.72
C LEU A 59 -22.31 24.53 -11.53
N SER A 60 -21.26 24.12 -12.24
CA SER A 60 -19.90 24.68 -12.13
C SER A 60 -19.33 25.02 -13.49
N ASP A 61 -18.77 26.22 -13.61
CA ASP A 61 -18.08 26.69 -14.82
C ASP A 61 -16.76 25.96 -15.10
N HIS A 62 -16.22 25.26 -14.10
CA HIS A 62 -14.95 24.56 -14.19
C HIS A 62 -15.09 23.09 -13.78
N ALA A 63 -14.46 22.22 -14.58
CA ALA A 63 -14.38 20.80 -14.28
C ALA A 63 -13.42 20.53 -13.10
N LEU A 64 -13.71 19.44 -12.39
CA LEU A 64 -12.82 18.83 -11.41
C LEU A 64 -12.05 17.69 -12.09
N TYR A 65 -10.76 17.59 -11.81
CA TYR A 65 -9.92 16.47 -12.24
C TYR A 65 -9.52 15.70 -11.00
N VAL A 66 -9.99 14.46 -10.91
CA VAL A 66 -9.72 13.57 -9.78
C VAL A 66 -8.77 12.49 -10.24
N THR A 67 -7.56 12.46 -9.70
CA THR A 67 -6.57 11.40 -9.95
C THR A 67 -6.52 10.49 -8.73
N VAL A 68 -6.73 9.19 -8.93
CA VAL A 68 -6.56 8.17 -7.88
C VAL A 68 -5.32 7.35 -8.25
N ASN A 69 -4.33 7.36 -7.36
CA ASN A 69 -3.09 6.62 -7.50
C ASN A 69 -3.14 5.40 -6.59
N ASP A 70 -2.95 4.23 -7.17
CA ASP A 70 -2.96 2.96 -6.47
C ASP A 70 -1.55 2.40 -6.30
N ILE A 71 -1.37 1.72 -5.19
CA ILE A 71 -0.21 0.85 -4.93
C ILE A 71 -0.58 -0.60 -5.27
N VAL A 72 0.37 -1.31 -5.87
CA VAL A 72 0.29 -2.76 -6.07
C VAL A 72 1.13 -3.42 -4.99
N LEU A 73 0.48 -4.15 -4.10
CA LEU A 73 1.10 -4.93 -3.04
C LEU A 73 1.38 -6.35 -3.53
N ASN A 74 2.49 -6.95 -3.09
CA ASN A 74 2.91 -8.31 -3.42
C ASN A 74 2.86 -8.65 -4.93
N PRO A 75 3.43 -7.79 -5.80
CA PRO A 75 3.34 -7.96 -7.25
C PRO A 75 3.93 -9.31 -7.69
N GLY A 76 3.25 -10.00 -8.61
CA GLY A 76 3.70 -11.29 -9.14
C GLY A 76 3.50 -12.48 -8.20
N THR A 77 2.74 -12.33 -7.11
CA THR A 77 2.38 -13.41 -6.18
C THR A 77 0.87 -13.68 -6.22
N GLU A 78 0.42 -14.81 -5.65
CA GLU A 78 -1.02 -15.10 -5.49
C GLU A 78 -1.75 -14.09 -4.59
N HIS A 79 -1.00 -13.30 -3.80
CA HIS A 79 -1.50 -12.26 -2.91
C HIS A 79 -1.35 -10.86 -3.49
N GLU A 80 -1.15 -10.74 -4.81
CA GLU A 80 -1.13 -9.46 -5.50
C GLU A 80 -2.44 -8.72 -5.26
N LEU A 81 -2.33 -7.51 -4.71
CA LEU A 81 -3.50 -6.74 -4.35
C LEU A 81 -3.28 -5.27 -4.61
N ARG A 82 -4.26 -4.65 -5.28
CA ARG A 82 -4.26 -3.22 -5.59
C ARG A 82 -5.08 -2.45 -4.56
N ARG A 83 -4.51 -1.40 -3.97
CA ARG A 83 -5.21 -0.50 -3.05
C ARG A 83 -5.00 0.96 -3.43
N PRO A 84 -5.99 1.84 -3.19
CA PRO A 84 -5.79 3.28 -3.22
C PRO A 84 -4.68 3.70 -2.25
N PHE A 85 -3.75 4.51 -2.74
CA PHE A 85 -2.61 5.01 -1.95
C PHE A 85 -2.70 6.51 -1.71
N GLU A 86 -3.02 7.27 -2.75
CA GLU A 86 -3.26 8.72 -2.65
C GLU A 86 -4.23 9.18 -3.73
N MET A 87 -4.91 10.31 -3.50
CA MET A 87 -5.73 10.95 -4.51
C MET A 87 -5.40 12.42 -4.63
N PHE A 88 -5.64 13.00 -5.79
CA PHE A 88 -5.47 14.41 -6.08
C PHE A 88 -6.73 14.97 -6.72
N ILE A 89 -7.20 16.11 -6.22
CA ILE A 89 -8.31 16.85 -6.81
C ILE A 89 -7.77 18.18 -7.31
N ASN A 90 -7.89 18.42 -8.62
CA ASN A 90 -7.45 19.65 -9.28
C ASN A 90 -8.64 20.37 -9.92
N SER A 91 -8.62 21.69 -9.90
CA SER A 91 -9.60 22.53 -10.60
C SER A 91 -8.99 23.85 -11.03
N LYS A 92 -9.60 24.49 -12.03
CA LYS A 92 -9.33 25.89 -12.36
C LYS A 92 -10.12 26.87 -11.47
N ASN A 93 -11.13 26.38 -10.74
CA ASN A 93 -11.88 27.19 -9.79
C ASN A 93 -11.05 27.43 -8.52
N MET A 94 -10.86 28.70 -8.16
CA MET A 94 -10.09 29.09 -6.98
C MET A 94 -10.95 29.30 -5.72
N ASP A 95 -12.26 29.43 -5.85
CA ASP A 95 -13.18 29.80 -4.76
C ASP A 95 -13.19 28.77 -3.62
N HIS A 96 -12.96 27.51 -3.95
CA HIS A 96 -12.92 26.40 -2.99
C HIS A 96 -11.55 25.74 -2.86
N PHE A 97 -10.48 26.42 -3.33
CA PHE A 97 -9.14 25.83 -3.38
C PHE A 97 -8.65 25.30 -2.03
N GLN A 98 -8.84 26.05 -0.93
CA GLN A 98 -8.42 25.62 0.41
C GLN A 98 -9.11 24.32 0.85
N TRP A 99 -10.41 24.20 0.59
CA TRP A 99 -11.19 23.01 0.90
C TRP A 99 -10.76 21.81 0.06
N ILE A 100 -10.51 22.02 -1.23
CA ILE A 100 -10.01 20.99 -2.15
C ILE A 100 -8.64 20.46 -1.68
N VAL A 101 -7.73 21.36 -1.29
CA VAL A 101 -6.40 20.98 -0.76
C VAL A 101 -6.53 20.21 0.55
N ALA A 102 -7.40 20.65 1.46
CA ALA A 102 -7.64 19.96 2.72
C ALA A 102 -8.19 18.54 2.49
N LEU A 103 -9.22 18.39 1.64
CA LEU A 103 -9.81 17.10 1.29
C LEU A 103 -8.79 16.15 0.66
N THR A 104 -8.02 16.65 -0.30
CA THR A 104 -6.95 15.89 -0.97
C THR A 104 -5.93 15.33 0.04
N ARG A 105 -5.53 16.15 1.03
CA ARG A 105 -4.57 15.75 2.07
C ARG A 105 -5.17 14.74 3.05
N ILE A 106 -6.39 14.97 3.51
CA ILE A 106 -7.06 14.11 4.50
C ILE A 106 -7.35 12.73 3.89
N ILE A 107 -7.93 12.68 2.69
CA ILE A 107 -8.27 11.41 2.04
C ILE A 107 -7.00 10.62 1.74
N SER A 108 -5.95 11.27 1.22
CA SER A 108 -4.67 10.59 1.00
C SER A 108 -4.04 10.07 2.28
N ALA A 109 -4.15 10.81 3.40
CA ALA A 109 -3.66 10.33 4.69
C ALA A 109 -4.43 9.10 5.18
N VAL A 110 -5.75 9.06 4.98
CA VAL A 110 -6.58 7.89 5.31
C VAL A 110 -6.21 6.69 4.43
N PHE A 111 -6.04 6.88 3.12
CA PHE A 111 -5.59 5.80 2.22
C PHE A 111 -4.25 5.19 2.65
N ARG A 112 -3.30 6.03 3.09
CA ARG A 112 -2.00 5.57 3.60
C ARG A 112 -2.07 4.82 4.92
N LYS A 113 -3.06 5.10 5.78
CA LYS A 113 -3.28 4.30 6.99
C LYS A 113 -3.67 2.86 6.65
N GLY A 114 -4.26 2.64 5.47
CA GLY A 114 -4.75 1.34 5.04
C GLY A 114 -6.06 0.96 5.72
N GLY A 115 -6.38 -0.34 5.70
CA GLY A 115 -7.66 -0.86 6.19
C GLY A 115 -8.79 -0.76 5.16
N ASP A 116 -10.03 -0.78 5.65
CA ASP A 116 -11.21 -0.60 4.80
C ASP A 116 -11.42 0.88 4.50
N VAL A 117 -11.02 1.32 3.31
CA VAL A 117 -11.19 2.71 2.85
C VAL A 117 -12.56 2.96 2.22
N ASN A 118 -13.41 1.94 2.06
CA ASN A 118 -14.74 2.10 1.46
C ASN A 118 -15.63 2.99 2.33
N PHE A 119 -15.42 3.00 3.64
CA PHE A 119 -16.16 3.86 4.56
C PHE A 119 -16.09 5.34 4.15
N LEU A 120 -14.97 5.81 3.58
CA LEU A 120 -14.86 7.20 3.12
C LEU A 120 -15.89 7.52 2.03
N VAL A 121 -16.18 6.57 1.14
CA VAL A 121 -17.20 6.75 0.11
C VAL A 121 -18.59 6.82 0.73
N GLU A 122 -18.84 6.00 1.76
CA GLU A 122 -20.10 5.99 2.50
C GLU A 122 -20.31 7.31 3.25
N GLU A 123 -19.29 7.80 3.97
CA GLU A 123 -19.31 9.08 4.69
C GLU A 123 -19.45 10.27 3.74
N LEU A 124 -18.76 10.27 2.59
CA LEU A 124 -18.93 11.34 1.61
C LEU A 124 -20.32 11.32 0.95
N ARG A 125 -20.91 10.13 0.78
CA ARG A 125 -22.26 9.99 0.25
C ARG A 125 -23.31 10.49 1.24
N SER A 126 -23.15 10.21 2.53
CA SER A 126 -24.09 10.65 3.58
C SER A 126 -24.15 12.17 3.73
N VAL A 127 -23.08 12.90 3.38
CA VAL A 127 -23.10 14.37 3.32
C VAL A 127 -24.05 14.89 2.23
N PHE A 128 -24.20 14.17 1.11
CA PHE A 128 -25.07 14.59 0.00
C PHE A 128 -26.51 14.08 0.17
N ASP A 129 -26.68 12.83 0.62
CA ASP A 129 -27.97 12.22 0.89
C ASP A 129 -27.95 11.61 2.30
N PRO A 130 -28.30 12.38 3.34
CA PRO A 130 -28.24 11.95 4.74
C PRO A 130 -29.36 10.99 5.15
N SER A 131 -30.15 10.51 4.18
CA SER A 131 -31.39 9.73 4.35
C SER A 131 -31.15 8.22 4.34
#